data_AF-A0AAX6M7C7-F1
#
_entry.id   AF-A0AAX6M7C7-F1
#
_cell.length_a   1.000
_cell.length_b   1.000
_cell.length_c   1.000
_cell.angle_alpha   90.00
_cell.angle_beta   90.00
_cell.angle_gamma   90.00
#
_symmetry.space_group_name_H-M   'P 1'
#
loop_
_entity.id
_entity.type
_entity.pdbx_description
1 polymer ?
#
loop_
_entity_poly.entity_id
_entity_poly.type
_entity_poly.pdbx_seq_one_letter_code
_entity_poly.pdbx_strand_id
1 'polypeptide(L)'
;MADSASSQAVVAPQFSAGVDEPALTRALETLLASAGLGGRWVLTASGEGLERSFKFKTFAKTWVYNTTYIRWTTHNSKGLSAKDVELASICDGLASDFGEIIEEPSVGAGDKTTCELKRVADRAVTNAGDCCTPKK
;
A
#
# COMPACT_ATOMS: atom_id res chain seq x y z
N MET A 1 -31.34 -13.59 2.58
CA MET A 1 -30.28 -13.05 3.46
C MET A 1 -29.51 -12.07 2.61
N ALA A 2 -29.56 -10.78 2.95
CA ALA A 2 -29.00 -9.70 2.14
C ALA A 2 -27.46 -9.71 2.23
N ASP A 3 -26.82 -9.72 1.07
CA ASP A 3 -25.39 -9.65 0.89
C ASP A 3 -24.89 -8.27 1.37
N SER A 4 -24.13 -8.24 2.47
CA SER A 4 -23.50 -7.02 2.96
C SER A 4 -22.22 -6.80 2.15
N ALA A 5 -22.38 -6.18 0.98
CA ALA A 5 -21.27 -5.55 0.27
C ALA A 5 -20.62 -4.54 1.23
N SER A 6 -19.38 -4.83 1.64
CA SER A 6 -18.59 -3.90 2.44
C SER A 6 -18.35 -2.66 1.60
N SER A 7 -19.12 -1.61 1.86
CA SER A 7 -18.91 -0.27 1.33
C SER A 7 -17.57 0.23 1.87
N GLN A 8 -16.49 0.02 1.13
CA GLN A 8 -15.27 0.78 1.36
C GLN A 8 -15.61 2.22 1.01
N ALA A 9 -15.75 3.07 2.04
CA ALA A 9 -15.82 4.51 1.85
C ALA A 9 -14.64 4.92 0.96
N VAL A 10 -14.92 5.67 -0.10
CA VAL A 10 -13.90 6.14 -1.04
C VAL A 10 -13.01 7.13 -0.29
N VAL A 11 -11.88 6.65 0.22
CA VAL A 11 -10.88 7.51 0.86
C VAL A 11 -10.21 8.33 -0.23
N ALA A 12 -10.23 9.65 -0.10
CA ALA A 12 -9.55 10.54 -1.03
C ALA A 12 -8.05 10.61 -0.70
N PRO A 13 -7.16 10.69 -1.71
CA PRO A 13 -5.74 10.88 -1.46
C PRO A 13 -5.48 12.26 -0.82
N GLN A 14 -4.57 12.30 0.15
CA GLN A 14 -4.09 13.52 0.78
C GLN A 14 -2.63 13.72 0.39
N PHE A 15 -2.36 14.74 -0.43
CA PHE A 15 -1.03 14.97 -0.97
C PHE A 15 -0.15 15.83 -0.07
N SER A 16 1.15 15.61 -0.19
CA SER A 16 2.17 16.43 0.46
C SER A 16 2.32 17.81 -0.18
N ALA A 17 2.72 18.81 0.61
CA ALA A 17 2.88 20.17 0.12
C ALA A 17 3.91 20.27 -1.02
N GLY A 18 3.57 21.04 -2.07
CA GLY A 18 4.48 21.35 -3.17
C GLY A 18 4.52 20.31 -4.30
N VAL A 19 3.63 19.31 -4.29
CA VAL A 19 3.48 18.38 -5.41
C VAL A 19 2.52 18.92 -6.48
N ASP A 20 2.70 18.47 -7.72
CA ASP A 20 1.73 18.64 -8.80
C ASP A 20 0.60 17.61 -8.61
N GLU A 21 -0.46 18.00 -7.89
CA GLU A 21 -1.58 17.10 -7.57
C GLU A 21 -2.27 16.52 -8.81
N PRO A 22 -2.56 17.28 -9.89
CA PRO A 22 -3.14 16.70 -11.11
C PRO A 22 -2.25 15.66 -11.79
N ALA A 23 -0.94 15.88 -11.84
CA ALA A 23 -0.01 14.89 -12.39
C ALA A 23 0.08 13.65 -11.51
N LEU A 24 0.18 13.85 -10.20
CA LEU A 24 0.33 12.77 -9.24
C LEU A 24 -0.94 11.93 -9.13
N THR A 25 -2.12 12.53 -9.23
CA THR A 25 -3.42 11.83 -9.25
C THR A 25 -3.50 10.85 -10.42
N ARG A 26 -3.13 11.30 -11.63
CA ARG A 26 -3.13 10.44 -12.83
C ARG A 26 -2.18 9.25 -12.68
N ALA A 27 -0.99 9.48 -12.13
CA ALA A 27 -0.04 8.40 -11.87
C ALA A 27 -0.60 7.43 -10.81
N LEU A 28 -1.15 7.96 -9.73
CA LEU A 28 -1.73 7.21 -8.63
C LEU A 28 -2.90 6.32 -9.08
N GLU A 29 -3.78 6.81 -9.94
CA GLU A 29 -4.91 6.04 -10.49
C GLU A 29 -4.48 4.74 -11.16
N THR A 30 -3.30 4.70 -11.80
CA THR A 30 -2.81 3.46 -12.44
C THR A 30 -2.46 2.37 -11.43
N LEU A 31 -2.17 2.76 -10.18
CA LEU A 31 -1.77 1.84 -9.10
C LEU A 31 -2.96 1.41 -8.23
N LEU A 32 -4.01 2.23 -8.14
CA LEU A 32 -5.13 2.01 -7.23
C LEU A 32 -6.10 0.93 -7.71
N ALA A 33 -6.47 0.03 -6.79
CA ALA A 33 -7.52 -0.96 -7.03
C ALA A 33 -8.90 -0.32 -7.31
N SER A 34 -9.18 0.83 -6.70
CA SER A 34 -10.44 1.56 -6.85
C SER A 34 -10.62 2.21 -8.22
N ALA A 35 -9.54 2.41 -9.00
CA ALA A 35 -9.59 3.08 -10.30
C ALA A 35 -10.06 2.16 -11.44
N GLY A 36 -10.13 0.84 -11.22
CA GLY A 36 -10.53 -0.11 -12.25
C GLY A 36 -9.52 -0.28 -13.40
N LEU A 37 -8.28 0.22 -13.24
CA LEU A 37 -7.21 0.16 -14.25
C LEU A 37 -6.25 -1.03 -14.07
N GLY A 38 -6.60 -2.00 -13.21
CA GLY A 38 -5.76 -3.17 -12.91
C GLY A 38 -4.74 -2.96 -11.78
N GLY A 39 -4.75 -1.78 -11.16
CA GLY A 39 -4.01 -1.50 -9.95
C GLY A 39 -4.43 -2.39 -8.77
N ARG A 40 -3.53 -2.57 -7.81
CA ARG A 40 -3.75 -3.41 -6.60
C ARG A 40 -3.37 -2.72 -5.30
N TRP A 41 -2.92 -1.48 -5.36
CA TRP A 41 -2.64 -0.66 -4.18
C TRP A 41 -3.94 -0.07 -3.63
N VAL A 42 -3.96 0.14 -2.32
CA VAL A 42 -5.08 0.76 -1.62
C VAL A 42 -4.54 1.95 -0.84
N LEU A 43 -5.34 3.02 -0.74
CA LEU A 43 -5.00 4.14 0.15
C LEU A 43 -5.07 3.70 1.61
N THR A 44 -4.19 4.24 2.44
CA THR A 44 -4.32 4.12 3.90
C THR A 44 -5.62 4.77 4.35
N ALA A 45 -6.08 4.48 5.58
CA ALA A 45 -7.32 5.05 6.10
C ALA A 45 -7.30 6.60 6.17
N SER A 46 -6.12 7.21 6.33
CA SER A 46 -5.96 8.67 6.25
C SER A 46 -5.86 9.21 4.82
N GLY A 47 -5.60 8.37 3.82
CA GLY A 47 -5.34 8.82 2.45
C GLY A 47 -3.94 9.40 2.23
N GLU A 48 -3.09 9.45 3.26
CA GLU A 48 -1.73 10.02 3.19
C GLU A 48 -0.67 9.03 2.68
N GLY A 49 -1.06 7.81 2.31
CA GLY A 49 -0.13 6.76 1.91
C GLY A 49 -0.79 5.64 1.11
N LEU A 50 0.05 4.73 0.62
CA LEU A 50 -0.34 3.55 -0.13
C LEU A 50 0.02 2.28 0.63
N GLU A 51 -0.82 1.27 0.55
CA GLU A 51 -0.55 -0.04 1.13
C GLU A 51 -0.96 -1.19 0.21
N ARG A 52 -0.17 -2.28 0.27
CA ARG A 52 -0.40 -3.48 -0.52
C ARG A 52 0.34 -4.70 0.07
N SER A 53 -0.25 -5.87 -0.08
CA SER A 53 0.40 -7.16 0.17
C SER A 53 0.87 -7.79 -1.13
N PHE A 54 2.07 -8.35 -1.11
CA PHE A 54 2.67 -9.15 -2.18
C PHE A 54 2.86 -10.59 -1.70
N LYS A 55 2.49 -11.57 -2.52
CA LYS A 55 2.63 -13.00 -2.18
C LYS A 55 3.44 -13.74 -3.23
N PHE A 56 4.28 -14.66 -2.82
CA PHE A 56 5.17 -15.42 -3.69
C PHE A 56 5.03 -16.92 -3.42
N LYS A 57 5.49 -17.75 -4.37
CA LYS A 57 5.34 -19.22 -4.27
C LYS A 57 6.30 -19.87 -3.28
N THR A 58 7.50 -19.30 -3.09
CA THR A 58 8.60 -19.99 -2.39
C THR A 58 9.41 -19.05 -1.51
N PHE A 59 9.85 -19.57 -0.37
CA PHE A 59 10.74 -18.91 0.60
C PHE A 59 12.07 -18.40 0.00
N ALA A 60 12.56 -19.01 -1.08
CA ALA A 60 13.85 -18.62 -1.68
C ALA A 60 13.91 -17.16 -2.14
N LYS A 61 12.77 -16.51 -2.38
CA LYS A 61 12.69 -15.13 -2.89
C LYS A 61 12.33 -14.09 -1.83
N THR A 62 11.96 -14.50 -0.62
CA THR A 62 11.50 -13.60 0.45
C THR A 62 12.08 -14.03 1.80
N TRP A 63 12.91 -13.18 2.40
CA TRP A 63 13.78 -13.51 3.53
C TRP A 63 13.06 -13.83 4.87
N VAL A 64 11.73 -13.74 4.94
CA VAL A 64 10.98 -13.86 6.21
C VAL A 64 9.76 -14.78 6.10
N TYR A 65 8.93 -14.63 5.06
CA TYR A 65 7.80 -15.52 4.71
C TYR A 65 7.43 -15.27 3.25
N ASN A 66 6.55 -16.08 2.65
CA ASN A 66 6.15 -15.91 1.25
C ASN A 66 5.22 -14.72 0.99
N THR A 67 4.83 -13.96 2.02
CA THR A 67 4.01 -12.74 1.91
C THR A 67 4.75 -11.56 2.51
N THR A 68 4.76 -10.43 1.81
CA THR A 68 5.32 -9.15 2.27
C THR A 68 4.26 -8.06 2.18
N TYR A 69 4.05 -7.32 3.26
CA TYR A 69 3.17 -6.15 3.28
C TYR A 69 4.01 -4.88 3.22
N ILE A 70 3.68 -4.01 2.28
CA ILE A 70 4.37 -2.73 2.06
C ILE A 70 3.37 -1.60 2.29
N ARG A 71 3.81 -0.59 3.02
CA ARG A 71 3.15 0.70 3.12
C ARG A 71 4.14 1.82 2.83
N TRP A 72 3.82 2.66 1.87
CA TRP A 72 4.57 3.87 1.54
C TRP A 72 3.87 5.10 2.14
N THR A 73 4.64 5.87 2.89
CA THR A 73 4.23 7.16 3.46
C THR A 73 5.40 8.12 3.46
N THR A 74 5.12 9.40 3.25
CA THR A 74 6.12 10.46 3.42
C THR A 74 6.01 11.06 4.83
N HIS A 75 7.07 10.91 5.62
CA HIS A 75 7.08 11.38 7.01
C HIS A 75 7.27 12.90 7.14
N ASN A 76 8.11 13.51 6.29
CA ASN A 76 8.39 14.95 6.29
C ASN A 76 8.02 15.57 4.94
N SER A 77 7.24 16.65 5.01
CA SER A 77 6.06 16.97 4.19
C SER A 77 4.93 15.93 4.35
N LYS A 78 4.06 16.12 5.35
CA LYS A 78 2.90 15.25 5.61
C LYS A 78 2.06 15.08 4.34
N GLY A 79 1.59 13.85 4.08
CA GLY A 79 0.81 13.49 2.91
C GLY A 79 1.57 12.61 1.92
N LEU A 80 0.87 12.13 0.91
CA LEU A 80 1.40 11.29 -0.16
C LEU A 80 2.26 12.12 -1.12
N SER A 81 3.45 11.62 -1.46
CA SER A 81 4.39 12.30 -2.36
C SER A 81 4.61 11.52 -3.66
N ALA A 82 5.26 12.17 -4.63
CA ALA A 82 5.69 11.53 -5.87
C ALA A 82 6.57 10.29 -5.63
N LYS A 83 7.38 10.30 -4.55
CA LYS A 83 8.24 9.17 -4.20
C LYS A 83 7.43 7.95 -3.75
N ASP A 84 6.33 8.15 -3.03
CA ASP A 84 5.47 7.04 -2.60
C ASP A 84 4.86 6.31 -3.81
N VAL A 85 4.42 7.08 -4.81
CA VAL A 85 3.87 6.56 -6.08
C VAL A 85 4.95 5.87 -6.92
N GLU A 86 6.13 6.47 -7.03
CA GLU A 86 7.28 5.89 -7.76
C GLU A 86 7.72 4.55 -7.13
N LEU A 87 7.91 4.51 -5.81
CA LEU A 87 8.32 3.30 -5.11
C LEU A 87 7.25 2.20 -5.19
N ALA A 88 5.96 2.56 -5.13
CA ALA A 88 4.88 1.62 -5.34
C ALA A 88 4.92 0.99 -6.75
N SER A 89 5.16 1.80 -7.79
CA SER A 89 5.31 1.30 -9.17
C SER A 89 6.54 0.41 -9.34
N ILE A 90 7.68 0.76 -8.73
CA ILE A 90 8.89 -0.07 -8.73
C ILE A 90 8.61 -1.42 -8.05
N CYS A 91 7.90 -1.43 -6.92
CA CYS A 91 7.50 -2.67 -6.27
C CYS A 91 6.64 -3.56 -7.17
N ASP A 92 5.74 -3.01 -7.98
CA ASP A 92 4.94 -3.77 -8.94
C ASP A 92 5.80 -4.44 -10.01
N GLY A 93 6.76 -3.71 -10.58
CA GLY A 93 7.72 -4.25 -11.55
C GLY A 93 8.55 -5.38 -10.96
N LEU A 94 9.16 -5.15 -9.79
CA LEU A 94 9.95 -6.17 -9.10
C LEU A 94 9.09 -7.39 -8.75
N ALA A 95 7.90 -7.20 -8.19
CA ALA A 95 7.01 -8.30 -7.84
C ALA A 95 6.65 -9.15 -9.07
N SER A 96 6.43 -8.52 -10.22
CA SER A 96 6.22 -9.22 -11.49
C SER A 96 7.44 -10.06 -11.88
N ASP A 97 8.64 -9.47 -11.89
CA ASP A 97 9.89 -10.15 -12.23
C ASP A 97 10.20 -11.33 -11.29
N PHE A 98 9.84 -11.19 -10.01
CA PHE A 98 10.04 -12.23 -9.01
C PHE A 98 8.91 -13.28 -8.99
N GLY A 99 7.88 -13.15 -9.81
CA GLY A 99 6.80 -14.13 -9.94
C GLY A 99 5.82 -14.09 -8.77
N GLU A 100 5.32 -12.90 -8.46
CA GLU A 100 4.21 -12.71 -7.54
C GLU A 100 3.01 -13.61 -7.91
N ILE A 101 2.43 -14.24 -6.91
CA ILE A 101 1.14 -14.94 -7.00
C ILE A 101 0.04 -13.90 -6.82
N ILE A 102 -0.72 -13.66 -7.88
CA ILE A 102 -1.95 -12.87 -7.83
C ILE A 102 -3.06 -13.83 -7.43
N GLU A 103 -3.46 -13.78 -6.15
CA GLU A 103 -4.63 -14.52 -5.68
C GLU A 103 -5.88 -13.68 -5.97
N GLU A 104 -6.70 -14.14 -6.92
CA GLU A 104 -8.07 -13.66 -7.06
C GLU A 104 -8.84 -13.96 -5.76
N PRO A 105 -9.73 -13.09 -5.28
CA PRO A 105 -10.39 -13.27 -4.00
C PRO A 105 -11.27 -14.53 -4.02
N SER A 106 -10.71 -15.66 -3.59
CA SER A 106 -11.46 -16.89 -3.37
C SER A 106 -12.35 -16.68 -2.15
N VAL A 107 -13.66 -16.64 -2.39
CA VAL A 107 -14.72 -16.57 -1.38
C VAL A 107 -14.57 -17.76 -0.42
N GLY A 108 -14.04 -17.54 0.78
CA GLY A 108 -14.05 -18.59 1.81
C GLY A 108 -12.90 -18.67 2.80
N ALA A 109 -12.03 -17.68 2.93
CA ALA A 109 -11.24 -17.45 4.14
C ALA A 109 -10.53 -16.11 3.97
N GLY A 110 -11.00 -15.06 4.65
CA GLY A 110 -10.23 -13.82 4.73
C GLY A 110 -8.83 -14.16 5.26
N ASP A 111 -7.81 -13.90 4.44
CA ASP A 111 -6.42 -14.21 4.78
C ASP A 111 -6.03 -13.42 6.03
N LYS A 112 -6.16 -14.05 7.21
CA LYS A 112 -5.83 -13.48 8.52
C LYS A 112 -4.43 -12.88 8.54
N THR A 113 -3.54 -13.40 7.69
CA THR A 113 -2.17 -12.93 7.51
C THR A 113 -2.10 -11.49 7.05
N THR A 114 -2.94 -11.07 6.09
CA THR A 114 -2.96 -9.69 5.59
C THR A 114 -3.39 -8.69 6.66
N CYS A 115 -4.42 -9.02 7.43
CA CYS A 115 -4.91 -8.19 8.52
C CYS A 115 -3.85 -8.04 9.64
N GLU A 116 -3.18 -9.12 10.02
CA GLU A 116 -2.13 -9.07 11.04
C GLU A 116 -0.91 -8.27 10.56
N LEU A 117 -0.50 -8.43 9.29
CA LEU A 117 0.59 -7.63 8.70
C LEU A 117 0.26 -6.13 8.67
N LYS A 118 -0.97 -5.77 8.30
CA LYS A 118 -1.45 -4.38 8.36
C LYS A 118 -1.35 -3.81 9.76
N ARG A 119 -1.79 -4.56 10.79
CA ARG A 119 -1.70 -4.13 12.20
C ARG A 119 -0.26 -3.95 12.68
N VAL A 120 0.68 -4.76 12.18
CA VAL A 120 2.11 -4.59 12.46
C VAL A 120 2.63 -3.30 11.85
N ALA A 121 2.27 -3.00 10.60
CA ALA A 121 2.66 -1.75 9.95
C ALA A 121 2.04 -0.51 10.62
N ASP A 122 0.76 -0.57 11.03
CA ASP A 122 0.11 0.50 11.81
C ASP A 122 0.91 0.84 13.07
N ARG A 123 1.36 -0.19 13.81
CA ARG A 123 2.17 -0.02 15.02
C ARG A 123 3.55 0.55 14.73
N ALA A 124 4.17 0.19 13.61
CA ALA A 124 5.46 0.74 13.22
C ALA A 124 5.39 2.26 12.98
N VAL A 125 4.29 2.75 12.38
CA VAL A 125 4.08 4.19 12.17
C VAL A 125 3.92 4.93 13.50
N THR A 126 3.15 4.39 14.46
CA THR A 126 2.98 5.03 15.78
C THR A 126 4.26 5.03 16.60
N ASN A 127 5.10 4.02 16.43
CA ASN A 127 6.33 3.84 17.21
C ASN A 127 7.57 4.46 16.54
N ALA A 128 7.49 4.86 15.28
CA ALA A 128 8.54 5.60 14.56
C ALA A 128 8.62 7.06 15.04
N GLY A 129 8.68 7.25 16.36
CA GLY A 129 8.85 8.54 17.01
C GLY A 129 10.13 9.21 16.52
N ASP A 130 9.93 10.30 15.78
CA ASP A 130 10.90 11.34 15.46
C ASP A 130 12.25 10.86 14.91
N CYS A 131 12.24 10.07 13.83
CA CYS A 131 13.47 9.65 13.15
C CYS A 131 14.20 10.79 12.39
N CYS A 132 13.64 12.01 12.33
CA CYS A 132 14.14 13.07 11.43
C CYS A 132 14.25 14.47 12.05
N THR A 133 14.29 14.64 13.38
CA THR A 133 14.79 15.89 13.95
C THR A 133 16.32 15.89 13.99
N PRO A 134 16.99 17.00 13.62
CA PRO A 134 18.40 17.16 13.92
C PRO A 134 18.59 17.07 15.44
N LYS A 135 19.50 16.19 15.90
CA LYS A 135 19.90 16.19 17.31
C LYS A 135 20.55 17.54 17.61
N LYS A 136 20.03 18.23 18.63
CA LYS A 136 20.66 19.42 19.22
C LYS A 136 22.04 19.09 19.78
#